data_AF-A0A954L4Y9-F1
#
_entry.id   AF-A0A954L4Y9-F1
#
_cell.length_a   1.000
_cell.length_b   1.000
_cell.length_c   1.000
_cell.angle_alpha   90.00
_cell.angle_beta   90.00
_cell.angle_gamma   90.00
#
_symmetry.space_group_name_H-M   'P 1'
#
loop_
_entity.id
_entity.type
_entity.pdbx_description
1 polymer ?
#
loop_
_entity_poly.entity_id
_entity_poly.type
_entity_poly.pdbx_seq_one_letter_code
_entity_poly.pdbx_strand_id
1 'polypeptide(L)'
;PLSDEERKVCGTILDESLDEFVGVIDEGRASLSEDDIRRIATGQIFTSKQALQLKLIDAIGDRDAAIQSLKEQLQLSEARIIRYEQPVSFVESLLGAKFSATLTQQDPLGRLLEASIPRAMYLFGGSVGLTP
;
A
#
# COMPACT_ATOMS: atom_id res chain seq x y z
N PRO A 1 27.99 -11.42 11.12
CA PRO A 1 27.56 -10.09 11.60
C PRO A 1 28.21 -9.03 10.71
N LEU A 2 27.53 -7.94 10.39
CA LEU A 2 28.10 -6.83 9.60
C LEU A 2 29.22 -6.15 10.39
N SER A 3 30.30 -5.75 9.70
CA SER A 3 31.31 -4.84 10.24
C SER A 3 30.74 -3.43 10.44
N ASP A 4 31.42 -2.59 11.22
CA ASP A 4 30.98 -1.22 11.49
C ASP A 4 31.02 -0.37 10.22
N GLU A 5 32.00 -0.63 9.34
CA GLU A 5 32.16 -0.01 8.04
C GLU A 5 31.01 -0.39 7.10
N GLU A 6 30.67 -1.67 6.98
CA GLU A 6 29.54 -2.13 6.18
C GLU A 6 28.21 -1.59 6.70
N ARG A 7 28.03 -1.54 8.03
CA ARG A 7 26.85 -0.94 8.66
C ARG A 7 26.73 0.54 8.32
N LYS A 8 27.84 1.27 8.28
CA LYS A 8 27.85 2.68 7.91
C LYS A 8 27.43 2.89 6.45
N VAL A 9 27.95 2.08 5.53
CA VAL A 9 27.55 2.16 4.11
C VAL A 9 26.06 1.86 3.94
N CYS A 10 25.55 0.80 4.57
CA CYS A 10 24.11 0.51 4.54
C CYS A 10 23.29 1.64 5.19
N GLY A 11 23.78 2.24 6.28
CA GLY A 11 23.14 3.38 6.94
C GLY A 11 22.96 4.54 5.98
N THR A 12 24.01 4.95 5.27
CA THR A 12 23.93 6.04 4.29
C THR A 12 22.90 5.78 3.20
N ILE A 13 22.83 4.56 2.66
CA ILE A 13 21.83 4.22 1.62
C ILE A 13 20.40 4.30 2.18
N LEU A 14 20.20 3.88 3.43
CA LEU A 14 18.90 3.95 4.10
C LEU A 14 18.49 5.40 4.38
N ASP A 15 19.44 6.22 4.83
CA ASP A 15 19.22 7.65 5.11
C ASP A 15 18.86 8.39 3.82
N GLU A 16 19.58 8.15 2.72
CA GLU A 16 19.27 8.71 1.39
C GLU A 16 17.87 8.32 0.92
N SER A 17 17.49 7.05 1.07
CA SER A 17 16.15 6.57 0.69
C SER A 17 15.04 7.18 1.57
N LEU A 18 15.31 7.39 2.87
CA LEU A 18 14.38 8.03 3.79
C LEU A 18 14.20 9.51 3.44
N ASP A 19 15.28 10.22 3.13
CA ASP A 19 15.24 11.62 2.72
C ASP A 19 14.43 11.82 1.43
N GLU A 20 14.59 10.93 0.44
CA GLU A 20 13.76 10.94 -0.78
C GLU A 20 12.28 10.75 -0.44
N PHE A 21 11.95 9.81 0.45
CA PHE A 21 10.58 9.57 0.88
C PHE A 21 9.98 10.78 1.62
N VAL A 22 10.74 11.41 2.50
CA VAL A 22 10.33 12.65 3.20
C VAL A 22 10.09 13.78 2.19
N GLY A 23 10.97 13.93 1.19
CA GLY A 23 10.82 14.93 0.13
C GLY A 23 9.53 14.77 -0.67
N VAL A 24 9.17 13.55 -1.06
CA VAL A 24 7.90 13.26 -1.77
C VAL A 24 6.68 13.64 -0.91
N ILE A 25 6.74 13.42 0.40
CA ILE A 25 5.65 13.80 1.31
C ILE A 25 5.57 15.31 1.44
N ASP A 26 6.70 16.01 1.61
CA ASP A 26 6.73 17.47 1.73
C ASP A 26 6.13 18.14 0.49
N GLU A 27 6.53 17.70 -0.71
CA GLU A 27 5.96 18.16 -1.98
C GLU A 27 4.46 17.86 -2.09
N GLY A 28 4.02 16.68 -1.67
CA GLY A 28 2.63 16.26 -1.75
C GLY A 28 1.72 16.84 -0.66
N ARG A 29 2.30 17.30 0.46
CA ARG A 29 1.59 17.71 1.68
C ARG A 29 2.15 19.03 2.22
N ALA A 30 2.07 20.10 1.43
CA ALA A 30 2.51 21.45 1.80
C ALA A 30 1.95 22.03 3.12
N SER A 31 0.96 21.38 3.73
CA SER A 31 0.42 21.74 5.06
C SER A 31 1.20 21.14 6.24
N LEU A 32 2.17 20.27 5.98
CA LEU A 32 3.07 19.67 6.95
C LEU A 32 4.47 20.29 6.79
N SER A 33 5.16 20.50 7.89
CA SER A 33 6.57 20.90 7.87
C SER A 33 7.46 19.66 7.75
N GLU A 34 8.65 19.79 7.17
CA GLU A 34 9.63 18.69 7.10
C GLU A 34 9.91 18.10 8.51
N ASP A 35 10.02 18.95 9.54
CA ASP A 35 10.21 18.53 10.93
C ASP A 35 9.05 17.66 11.44
N ASP A 36 7.81 18.04 11.13
CA ASP A 36 6.63 17.24 11.46
C ASP A 36 6.62 15.90 10.71
N ILE A 37 7.00 15.92 9.43
CA ILE A 37 7.11 14.72 8.58
C ILE A 37 8.15 13.76 9.16
N ARG A 38 9.34 14.25 9.52
CA ARG A 38 10.40 13.43 10.13
C ARG A 38 9.97 12.85 11.49
N ARG A 39 9.19 13.60 12.26
CA ARG A 39 8.64 13.10 13.54
C ARG A 39 7.65 11.96 13.38
N ILE A 40 6.90 11.93 12.27
CA ILE A 40 5.94 10.85 11.97
C ILE A 40 6.54 9.72 11.13
N ALA A 41 7.68 9.95 10.46
CA ALA A 41 8.39 8.99 9.61
C ALA A 41 9.18 7.93 10.42
N THR A 42 8.51 7.28 11.38
CA THR A 42 9.11 6.27 12.27
C THR A 42 8.95 4.83 11.73
N GLY A 43 8.40 4.66 10.53
CA GLY A 43 8.09 3.35 9.94
C GLY A 43 6.86 2.63 10.52
N GLN A 44 6.09 3.30 11.39
CA GLN A 44 4.89 2.73 11.99
C GLN A 44 3.69 2.70 11.03
N ILE A 45 2.79 1.74 11.24
CA ILE A 45 1.54 1.65 10.48
C ILE A 45 0.48 2.51 11.18
N PHE A 46 -0.20 3.36 10.40
CA PHE A 46 -1.30 4.18 10.88
C PHE A 46 -2.66 3.63 10.43
N THR A 47 -3.65 3.71 11.33
CA THR A 47 -5.06 3.55 10.97
C THR A 47 -5.54 4.75 10.15
N SER A 48 -6.62 4.60 9.39
CA SER A 48 -7.20 5.69 8.60
C SER A 48 -7.53 6.94 9.45
N LYS A 49 -8.01 6.75 10.68
CA LYS A 49 -8.30 7.86 11.62
C LYS A 49 -7.03 8.61 12.04
N GLN A 50 -5.96 7.88 12.35
CA GLN A 50 -4.67 8.48 12.71
C GLN A 50 -4.05 9.22 11.51
N ALA A 51 -4.08 8.62 10.33
CA ALA A 51 -3.57 9.23 9.12
C ALA A 51 -4.30 10.55 8.80
N LEU A 52 -5.62 10.60 8.99
CA LEU A 52 -6.40 11.83 8.79
C LEU A 52 -6.03 12.91 9.82
N GLN A 53 -5.86 12.55 11.10
CA GLN A 53 -5.44 13.48 12.15
C GLN A 53 -4.03 14.04 11.90
N LEU A 54 -3.12 13.21 11.38
CA LEU A 54 -1.77 13.60 10.98
C LEU A 54 -1.71 14.28 9.59
N LYS A 55 -2.87 14.49 8.94
CA LYS A 55 -2.99 15.08 7.59
C LYS A 55 -2.24 14.32 6.49
N LEU A 56 -1.98 13.03 6.70
CA LEU A 56 -1.39 12.13 5.70
C LEU A 56 -2.39 11.73 4.61
N ILE A 57 -3.69 11.84 4.90
CA ILE A 57 -4.79 11.63 3.96
C ILE A 57 -5.79 12.79 4.07
N ASP A 58 -6.58 13.01 3.02
CA ASP A 58 -7.52 14.12 2.95
C ASP A 58 -8.92 13.74 3.47
N ALA A 59 -9.33 12.49 3.24
CA ALA A 59 -10.63 11.97 3.67
C ALA A 59 -10.60 10.45 3.86
N ILE A 60 -11.56 9.94 4.61
CA ILE A 60 -11.82 8.50 4.77
C ILE A 60 -13.06 8.16 3.97
N GLY A 61 -12.93 7.29 2.99
CA GLY A 61 -14.03 6.85 2.13
C GLY A 61 -13.66 5.61 1.34
N ASP A 62 -14.64 5.07 0.64
CA ASP A 62 -14.41 4.00 -0.34
C ASP A 62 -14.09 4.59 -1.73
N ARG A 63 -13.98 3.70 -2.72
CA ARG A 63 -13.69 4.09 -4.10
C ARG A 63 -14.77 4.99 -4.69
N ASP A 64 -16.04 4.74 -4.36
CA ASP A 64 -17.15 5.47 -4.95
C ASP A 64 -17.23 6.89 -4.36
N ALA A 65 -16.93 7.04 -3.07
CA ALA A 65 -16.72 8.35 -2.44
C ALA A 65 -15.56 9.13 -3.08
N ALA A 66 -14.45 8.46 -3.40
CA ALA A 66 -13.32 9.10 -4.09
C ALA A 66 -13.70 9.60 -5.50
N ILE A 67 -14.45 8.79 -6.26
CA ILE A 67 -14.96 9.17 -7.59
C ILE A 67 -15.89 10.38 -7.47
N GLN A 68 -16.82 10.36 -6.51
CA GLN A 68 -17.77 11.43 -6.32
C GLN A 68 -17.07 12.74 -5.93
N SER A 69 -16.10 12.68 -5.02
CA SER A 69 -15.25 13.82 -4.65
C SER A 69 -14.52 14.41 -5.87
N LEU A 70 -14.00 13.57 -6.76
CA LEU A 70 -13.31 14.02 -7.96
C LEU A 70 -14.28 14.68 -8.96
N LYS A 71 -15.48 14.10 -9.15
CA LYS A 71 -16.52 14.70 -9.98
C LYS A 71 -16.93 16.08 -9.49
N GLU A 72 -17.07 16.25 -8.18
CA GLU A 72 -17.41 17.53 -7.56
C GLU A 72 -16.30 18.56 -7.75
N GLN A 73 -15.04 18.18 -7.50
CA GLN A 73 -13.88 19.06 -7.72
C GLN A 73 -13.73 19.52 -9.16
N LEU A 74 -14.02 18.64 -10.12
CA LEU A 74 -13.92 18.93 -11.56
C LEU A 74 -15.24 19.46 -12.16
N GLN A 75 -16.30 19.62 -11.36
CA GLN A 75 -17.63 20.06 -11.80
C GLN A 75 -18.23 19.22 -12.95
N LEU A 76 -18.05 17.90 -12.89
CA LEU A 76 -18.53 16.95 -13.90
C LEU A 76 -19.87 16.32 -13.48
N SER A 77 -20.89 16.45 -14.33
CA SER A 77 -22.19 15.78 -14.14
C SER A 77 -22.09 14.27 -14.37
N GLU A 78 -21.38 13.86 -15.42
CA GLU A 78 -21.13 12.46 -15.78
C GLU A 78 -19.64 12.21 -16.01
N ALA A 79 -19.17 11.03 -15.61
CA ALA A 79 -17.81 10.60 -15.81
C ALA A 79 -17.80 9.13 -16.21
N ARG A 80 -17.09 8.80 -17.30
CA ARG A 80 -16.88 7.41 -17.73
C ARG A 80 -15.59 6.91 -17.10
N ILE A 81 -15.71 5.93 -16.20
CA ILE A 81 -14.56 5.29 -15.55
C ILE A 81 -14.13 4.11 -16.41
N ILE A 82 -12.87 4.14 -16.88
CA ILE A 82 -12.29 3.07 -17.69
C ILE A 82 -11.09 2.52 -16.94
N ARG A 83 -11.07 1.20 -16.73
CA ARG A 83 -9.91 0.47 -16.22
C ARG A 83 -9.23 -0.23 -17.39
N TYR A 84 -7.96 0.07 -17.62
CA TYR A 84 -7.15 -0.70 -18.54
C TYR A 84 -6.57 -1.90 -17.81
N GLU A 85 -6.88 -3.10 -18.30
CA GLU A 85 -6.23 -4.34 -17.89
C GLU A 85 -5.35 -4.78 -19.05
N GLN A 86 -4.08 -5.09 -18.79
CA GLN A 86 -3.22 -5.62 -19.84
C GLN A 86 -3.59 -7.09 -20.06
N PRO A 87 -4.11 -7.47 -21.24
CA PRO A 87 -4.39 -8.88 -21.51
C PRO A 87 -3.07 -9.62 -21.66
N VAL A 88 -2.93 -10.73 -20.96
CA VAL A 88 -1.82 -11.67 -21.17
C VAL A 88 -1.85 -12.15 -22.62
N SER A 89 -0.70 -12.08 -23.31
CA SER A 89 -0.65 -12.45 -24.72
C SER A 89 -0.78 -13.97 -24.87
N PHE A 90 -1.52 -14.42 -25.89
CA PHE A 90 -1.71 -15.85 -26.20
C PHE A 90 -0.38 -16.60 -26.36
N VAL A 91 0.65 -15.91 -26.86
CA VAL A 91 2.01 -16.44 -27.04
C VAL A 91 2.70 -16.67 -25.69
N GLU A 92 2.48 -15.82 -24.68
CA GLU A 92 2.99 -15.98 -23.30
C GLU A 92 2.30 -17.14 -22.59
N SER A 93 1.01 -17.35 -22.84
CA SER A 93 0.25 -18.48 -22.30
C SER A 93 0.66 -19.84 -22.91
N LEU A 94 1.15 -19.86 -24.16
CA LEU A 94 1.52 -21.08 -24.89
C LEU A 94 3.00 -21.46 -24.71
N LEU A 95 3.91 -20.48 -24.60
CA LEU A 95 5.36 -20.71 -24.46
C LEU A 95 5.81 -21.12 -23.05
N GLY A 96 4.88 -21.39 -22.13
CA GLY A 96 5.21 -22.01 -20.84
C GLY A 96 6.13 -21.15 -19.95
N ALA A 97 6.15 -19.83 -20.13
CA ALA A 97 6.75 -18.92 -19.17
C ALA A 97 5.81 -18.79 -17.95
N LYS A 98 5.84 -19.82 -17.10
CA LYS A 98 5.58 -19.63 -15.66
C LYS A 98 6.75 -18.87 -15.04
N PHE A 99 7.01 -17.68 -15.55
CA PHE A 99 7.89 -16.69 -14.93
C PHE A 99 7.37 -15.32 -15.39
N SER A 100 6.48 -14.75 -14.58
CA SER A 100 6.16 -13.31 -14.60
C SER A 100 5.17 -12.77 -15.65
N ALA A 101 3.93 -13.30 -15.74
CA ALA A 101 2.82 -12.52 -16.33
C ALA A 101 1.39 -12.96 -15.95
N THR A 102 1.17 -13.77 -14.90
CA THR A 102 -0.19 -14.06 -14.41
C THR A 102 -0.20 -14.14 -12.89
N LEU A 103 -0.10 -12.97 -12.25
CA LEU A 103 -0.41 -12.79 -10.82
C LEU A 103 -1.89 -12.46 -10.58
N THR A 104 -2.73 -12.60 -11.60
CA THR A 104 -4.18 -12.43 -11.45
C THR A 104 -4.84 -13.81 -11.41
N GLN A 105 -5.12 -14.23 -10.17
CA GLN A 105 -6.32 -14.96 -9.75
C GLN A 105 -6.20 -16.43 -9.25
N GLN A 106 -5.10 -17.17 -9.45
CA GLN A 106 -5.00 -18.55 -8.95
C GLN A 106 -3.60 -18.97 -8.45
N ASP A 107 -2.94 -18.16 -7.63
CA ASP A 107 -1.76 -18.62 -6.88
C ASP A 107 -2.17 -19.08 -5.46
N PRO A 108 -2.43 -20.39 -5.23
CA PRO A 108 -2.79 -20.90 -3.91
C PRO A 108 -1.65 -20.75 -2.90
N LEU A 109 -0.39 -20.77 -3.35
CA LEU A 109 0.76 -20.53 -2.48
C LEU A 109 0.88 -19.04 -2.13
N GLY A 110 0.60 -18.17 -3.09
CA GLY A 110 0.48 -16.73 -2.88
C GLY A 110 -0.56 -16.39 -1.80
N ARG A 111 -1.75 -17.01 -1.83
CA ARG A 111 -2.79 -16.80 -0.80
C ARG A 111 -2.39 -17.33 0.58
N LEU A 112 -1.65 -18.44 0.64
CA LEU A 112 -1.10 -18.96 1.89
C LEU A 112 -0.01 -18.04 2.45
N LEU A 113 0.83 -17.49 1.58
CA LEU A 113 1.84 -16.50 1.96
C LEU A 113 1.18 -15.19 2.43
N GLU A 114 0.15 -14.71 1.73
CA GLU A 114 -0.65 -13.55 2.16
C GLU A 114 -1.33 -13.78 3.51
N ALA A 115 -1.78 -15.00 3.80
CA ALA A 115 -2.34 -15.36 5.11
C ALA A 115 -1.29 -15.36 6.23
N SER A 116 0.00 -15.53 5.91
CA SER A 116 1.10 -15.44 6.87
C SER A 116 1.47 -14.00 7.24
N ILE A 117 1.05 -13.02 6.42
CA ILE A 117 1.27 -11.60 6.71
C ILE A 117 0.20 -11.14 7.72
N PRO A 118 0.58 -10.68 8.92
CA PRO A 118 -0.38 -10.25 9.93
C PRO A 118 -1.17 -9.04 9.43
N ARG A 119 -2.50 -9.19 9.42
CA ARG A 119 -3.45 -8.14 9.04
C ARG A 119 -4.60 -8.10 10.04
N ALA A 120 -5.23 -6.94 10.18
CA ALA A 120 -6.47 -6.85 10.94
C ALA A 120 -7.55 -7.70 10.25
N MET A 121 -8.08 -8.69 10.97
CA MET A 121 -9.07 -9.64 10.48
C MET A 121 -10.25 -9.68 11.45
N TYR A 122 -11.47 -9.63 10.93
CA TYR A 122 -12.66 -10.03 11.69
C TYR A 122 -12.80 -11.55 11.58
N LEU A 123 -12.04 -12.28 12.40
CA LEU A 123 -12.11 -13.75 12.47
C LEU A 123 -12.86 -14.16 13.74
N PHE A 124 -14.01 -14.82 13.57
CA PHE A 124 -14.69 -15.49 14.67
C PHE A 124 -14.16 -16.92 14.80
N GLY A 125 -13.45 -17.20 15.90
CA GLY A 125 -13.01 -18.55 16.24
C GLY A 125 -14.16 -19.37 16.82
N GLY A 126 -15.04 -19.90 15.98
CA GLY A 126 -16.08 -20.83 16.41
C GLY A 126 -15.47 -22.17 16.82
N SER A 127 -15.17 -22.36 18.11
CA SER A 127 -14.99 -23.70 18.67
C SER A 127 -16.36 -24.37 18.80
N VAL A 128 -16.81 -25.02 17.73
CA VAL A 128 -17.91 -25.99 17.82
C VAL A 128 -17.30 -27.29 18.36
N GLY A 129 -17.62 -27.58 19.62
CA GLY A 129 -17.43 -28.89 20.24
C GLY A 129 -16.15 -29.03 21.05
N LEU A 130 -16.28 -28.93 22.38
CA LEU A 130 -15.73 -29.84 23.40
C LEU A 130 -16.05 -29.25 24.79
N THR A 131 -17.28 -29.49 25.25
CA THR A 131 -17.60 -29.55 26.68
C THR A 131 -18.41 -30.83 26.91
N PRO A 132 -18.06 -31.63 27.94
CA PRO A 132 -18.73 -32.90 28.24
C PRO A 132 -20.19 -32.72 28.66
#